data_AF-A0A848Z474-F1
#
_entry.id   AF-A0A848Z474-F1
#
_cell.length_a   1.000
_cell.length_b   1.000
_cell.length_c   1.000
_cell.angle_alpha   90.00
_cell.angle_beta   90.00
_cell.angle_gamma   90.00
#
_symmetry.space_group_name_H-M   'P 1'
#
loop_
_entity.id
_entity.type
_entity.pdbx_description
1 polymer ?
#
loop_
_entity_poly.entity_id
_entity_poly.type
_entity_poly.pdbx_seq_one_letter_code
_entity_poly.pdbx_strand_id
1 'polypeptide(L)'
;MLAAVALHAGEAAAQTLSSALLVGSGALGLILGAAAIFGFVTLRRQARRQAARAEHFERETARLEAFLDASPESCCGWDAAGALAVSDGFVRLLGAGTVRTLEDIELSLVKQDAKELRRVFLRLRNDGEPFNITVRTASALPDGKTRLLWLSGRRGRAYHGESHFDV
;
A
#
# COMPACT_ATOMS: atom_id res chain seq x y z
N MET A 1 67.23 50.87 -40.71
CA MET A 1 66.80 49.49 -41.02
C MET A 1 66.63 48.71 -39.72
N LEU A 2 65.43 48.73 -39.08
CA LEU A 2 65.01 47.83 -38.01
C LEU A 2 63.53 48.12 -37.62
N ALA A 3 62.63 48.17 -38.61
CA ALA A 3 61.20 48.46 -38.39
C ALA A 3 60.27 47.64 -39.30
N ALA A 4 60.67 46.42 -39.70
CA ALA A 4 59.94 45.63 -40.68
C ALA A 4 59.84 44.13 -40.34
N VAL A 5 59.77 43.77 -39.04
CA VAL A 5 59.58 42.36 -38.61
C VAL A 5 58.32 42.17 -37.75
N ALA A 6 57.60 43.25 -37.38
CA ALA A 6 56.46 43.17 -36.48
C ALA A 6 55.07 43.02 -37.17
N LEU A 7 55.00 42.88 -38.50
CA LEU A 7 53.71 42.96 -39.23
C LEU A 7 53.24 41.65 -39.90
N HIS A 8 53.83 40.49 -39.57
CA HIS A 8 53.40 39.20 -40.15
C HIS A 8 52.96 38.13 -39.14
N ALA A 9 52.96 38.45 -37.84
CA ALA A 9 52.50 37.52 -36.80
C ALA A 9 51.00 37.67 -36.45
N GLY A 10 50.33 38.73 -36.93
CA GLY A 10 48.95 39.07 -36.55
C GLY A 10 47.85 38.43 -37.41
N GLU A 11 48.11 38.05 -38.66
CA GLU A 11 47.06 37.58 -39.59
C GLU A 11 46.82 36.05 -39.54
N ALA A 12 47.79 35.27 -39.06
CA ALA A 12 47.65 33.81 -38.95
C ALA A 12 46.73 33.35 -37.80
N ALA A 13 46.59 34.17 -36.75
CA ALA A 13 45.74 33.85 -35.60
C ALA A 13 44.25 34.15 -35.85
N ALA A 14 43.93 35.07 -36.77
CA ALA A 14 42.54 35.44 -37.07
C ALA A 14 41.85 34.46 -38.04
N GLN A 15 42.60 33.83 -38.94
CA GLN A 15 42.04 32.85 -39.89
C GLN A 15 41.85 31.45 -39.31
N THR A 16 42.54 31.11 -38.21
CA THR A 16 42.39 29.82 -37.52
C THR A 16 41.22 29.78 -36.53
N LEU A 17 40.77 30.94 -36.03
CA LEU A 17 39.61 31.01 -35.13
C LEU A 17 38.26 31.01 -35.88
N SER A 18 38.23 31.49 -37.13
CA SER A 18 36.98 31.57 -37.90
C SER A 18 36.52 30.22 -38.48
N SER A 19 37.42 29.26 -38.63
CA SER A 19 37.12 27.89 -39.09
C SER A 19 36.78 26.91 -37.96
N ALA A 20 37.12 27.23 -36.71
CA ALA A 20 36.74 26.43 -35.54
C ALA A 20 35.29 26.65 -35.09
N LEU A 21 34.71 27.83 -35.34
CA LEU A 21 33.35 28.18 -34.93
C LEU A 21 32.24 27.67 -35.86
N LEU A 22 32.55 27.23 -37.07
CA LEU A 22 31.56 26.66 -38.01
C LEU A 22 31.39 25.13 -37.88
N VAL A 23 32.32 24.44 -37.21
CA VAL A 23 32.22 22.98 -36.95
C VAL A 23 31.66 22.68 -35.56
N GLY A 24 31.75 23.62 -34.61
CA GLY A 24 31.29 23.44 -33.22
C GLY A 24 29.77 23.43 -33.01
N SER A 25 29.00 24.02 -33.91
CA SER A 25 27.53 24.17 -33.76
C SER A 25 26.74 22.89 -34.03
N GLY A 26 27.26 22.00 -34.89
CA GLY A 26 26.60 20.73 -35.19
C GLY A 26 26.73 19.69 -34.07
N ALA A 27 27.91 19.60 -33.47
CA ALA A 27 28.19 18.61 -32.42
C ALA A 27 27.41 18.90 -31.12
N LEU A 28 27.30 20.17 -30.73
CA LEU A 28 26.56 20.58 -29.53
C LEU A 28 25.05 20.37 -29.66
N GLY A 29 24.48 20.63 -30.85
CA GLY A 29 23.07 20.37 -31.15
C GLY A 29 22.72 18.88 -31.13
N LEU A 30 23.61 18.02 -31.63
CA LEU A 30 23.42 16.56 -31.60
C LEU A 30 23.47 15.99 -30.17
N ILE A 31 24.35 16.51 -29.30
CA ILE A 31 24.44 16.07 -27.90
C ILE A 31 23.17 16.46 -27.12
N LEU A 32 22.67 17.69 -27.30
CA LEU A 32 21.42 18.15 -26.67
C LEU A 32 20.20 17.36 -27.17
N GLY A 33 20.13 17.08 -28.47
CA GLY A 33 19.08 16.24 -29.05
C GLY A 33 19.09 14.81 -28.50
N ALA A 34 20.27 14.19 -28.39
CA ALA A 34 20.42 12.85 -27.84
C ALA A 34 20.02 12.78 -26.35
N ALA A 35 20.38 13.79 -25.55
CA ALA A 35 20.00 13.86 -24.14
C ALA A 35 18.48 14.02 -23.95
N ALA A 36 17.82 14.85 -24.77
CA ALA A 36 16.36 15.02 -24.74
C ALA A 36 15.63 13.73 -25.10
N ILE A 37 16.10 13.02 -26.14
CA ILE A 37 15.54 11.72 -26.54
C ILE A 37 15.77 10.68 -25.44
N PHE A 38 16.97 10.63 -24.86
CA PHE A 38 17.29 9.69 -23.77
C PHE A 38 16.44 9.96 -22.51
N GLY A 39 16.29 11.23 -22.12
CA GLY A 39 15.40 11.65 -21.04
C GLY A 39 13.95 11.26 -21.31
N PHE A 40 13.44 11.52 -22.51
CA PHE A 40 12.08 11.15 -22.89
C PHE A 40 11.85 9.63 -22.88
N VAL A 41 12.80 8.84 -23.38
CA VAL A 41 12.73 7.37 -23.38
C VAL A 41 12.78 6.80 -21.97
N THR A 42 13.65 7.34 -21.10
CA THR A 42 13.74 6.88 -19.70
C THR A 42 12.50 7.25 -18.90
N LEU A 43 11.97 8.47 -19.05
CA LEU A 43 10.70 8.90 -18.45
C LEU A 43 9.54 8.01 -18.91
N ARG A 44 9.42 7.75 -20.22
CA ARG A 44 8.38 6.81 -20.73
C ARG A 44 8.55 5.40 -20.18
N ARG A 45 9.77 4.90 -20.06
CA ARG A 45 10.04 3.58 -19.46
C ARG A 45 9.68 3.56 -17.98
N GLN A 46 9.97 4.62 -17.23
CA GLN A 46 9.60 4.73 -15.82
C GLN A 46 8.09 4.80 -15.64
N ALA A 47 7.39 5.61 -16.44
CA ALA A 47 5.93 5.68 -16.45
C ALA A 47 5.30 4.32 -16.77
N ARG A 48 5.82 3.60 -17.78
CA ARG A 48 5.38 2.23 -18.09
C ARG A 48 5.64 1.25 -16.96
N ARG A 49 6.78 1.36 -16.27
CA ARG A 49 7.11 0.51 -15.11
C ARG A 49 6.20 0.81 -13.92
N GLN A 50 5.86 2.08 -13.69
CA GLN A 50 4.91 2.48 -12.65
C GLN A 50 3.51 1.97 -12.98
N ALA A 51 3.06 2.12 -14.23
CA ALA A 51 1.78 1.60 -14.69
C ALA A 51 1.71 0.07 -14.56
N ALA A 52 2.75 -0.65 -14.98
CA ALA A 52 2.82 -2.10 -14.84
C ALA A 52 2.81 -2.56 -13.37
N ARG A 53 3.42 -1.78 -12.46
CA ARG A 53 3.37 -2.06 -11.01
C ARG A 53 1.97 -1.80 -10.44
N ALA A 54 1.34 -0.68 -10.81
CA ALA A 54 -0.02 -0.36 -10.38
C ALA A 54 -0.99 -1.45 -10.82
N GLU A 55 -0.94 -1.86 -12.09
CA GLU A 55 -1.77 -2.94 -12.63
C GLU A 55 -1.52 -4.28 -11.93
N HIS A 56 -0.29 -4.57 -11.53
CA HIS A 56 0.02 -5.77 -10.75
C HIS A 56 -0.61 -5.72 -9.35
N PHE A 57 -0.50 -4.58 -8.64
CA PHE A 57 -1.11 -4.42 -7.33
C PHE A 57 -2.64 -4.45 -7.39
N GLU A 58 -3.25 -3.83 -8.39
CA GLU A 58 -4.70 -3.87 -8.61
C GLU A 58 -5.18 -5.31 -8.86
N ARG A 59 -4.45 -6.09 -9.67
CA ARG A 59 -4.80 -7.50 -9.91
C ARG A 59 -4.65 -8.37 -8.67
N GLU A 60 -3.58 -8.23 -7.90
CA GLU A 60 -3.43 -8.98 -6.66
C GLU A 60 -4.47 -8.57 -5.61
N THR A 61 -4.81 -7.29 -5.52
CA THR A 61 -5.87 -6.81 -4.63
C THR A 61 -7.22 -7.39 -5.02
N ALA A 62 -7.62 -7.29 -6.29
CA ALA A 62 -8.87 -7.86 -6.79
C ALA A 62 -8.93 -9.39 -6.60
N ARG A 63 -7.80 -10.08 -6.75
CA ARG A 63 -7.70 -11.52 -6.49
C ARG A 63 -7.89 -11.85 -5.00
N LEU A 64 -7.28 -11.07 -4.10
CA LEU A 64 -7.44 -11.24 -2.66
C LEU A 64 -8.86 -10.91 -2.20
N GLU A 65 -9.46 -9.84 -2.72
CA GLU A 65 -10.86 -9.48 -2.47
C GLU A 65 -11.80 -10.60 -2.93
N ALA A 66 -11.63 -11.10 -4.16
CA ALA A 66 -12.44 -12.22 -4.66
C ALA A 66 -12.23 -13.50 -3.84
N PHE A 67 -11.02 -13.76 -3.35
CA PHE A 67 -10.73 -14.89 -2.49
C PHE A 67 -11.39 -14.76 -1.11
N LEU A 68 -11.33 -13.56 -0.51
CA LEU A 68 -11.95 -13.28 0.79
C LEU A 68 -13.48 -13.27 0.69
N ASP A 69 -14.05 -12.76 -0.40
CA ASP A 69 -15.50 -12.80 -0.67
C ASP A 69 -16.00 -14.24 -0.86
N ALA A 70 -15.20 -15.09 -1.53
CA ALA A 70 -15.49 -16.51 -1.66
C ALA A 70 -15.23 -17.31 -0.36
N SER A 71 -14.59 -16.72 0.66
CA SER A 71 -14.29 -17.40 1.90
C SER A 71 -15.57 -17.60 2.71
N PRO A 72 -15.87 -18.83 3.17
CA PRO A 72 -17.05 -19.11 3.99
C PRO A 72 -16.90 -18.57 5.43
N GLU A 73 -15.70 -18.12 5.80
CA GLU A 73 -15.41 -17.71 7.17
C GLU A 73 -15.97 -16.31 7.48
N SER A 74 -16.75 -16.24 8.56
CA SER A 74 -17.23 -14.98 9.11
C SER A 74 -16.16 -14.38 10.03
N CYS A 75 -15.56 -13.26 9.64
CA CYS A 75 -14.45 -12.64 10.36
C CYS A 75 -14.62 -11.14 10.54
N CYS A 76 -13.92 -10.60 11.54
CA CYS A 76 -13.64 -9.18 11.68
C CYS A 76 -12.18 -9.02 12.10
N GLY A 77 -11.57 -7.88 11.83
CA GLY A 77 -10.25 -7.59 12.34
C GLY A 77 -9.92 -6.12 12.29
N TRP A 78 -8.94 -5.73 13.10
CA TRP A 78 -8.44 -4.37 13.18
C TRP A 78 -6.97 -4.33 12.78
N ASP A 79 -6.62 -3.33 12.00
CA ASP A 79 -5.21 -3.03 11.76
C ASP A 79 -4.56 -2.34 12.98
N ALA A 80 -3.27 -2.01 12.84
CA ALA A 80 -2.53 -1.28 13.86
C ALA A 80 -3.11 0.13 14.15
N ALA A 81 -3.72 0.77 13.15
CA ALA A 81 -4.33 2.10 13.26
C ALA A 81 -5.77 2.06 13.81
N GLY A 82 -6.35 0.86 13.97
CA GLY A 82 -7.73 0.66 14.42
C GLY A 82 -8.76 0.69 13.29
N ALA A 83 -8.35 0.64 12.02
CA ALA A 83 -9.26 0.48 10.90
C ALA A 83 -9.86 -0.94 10.93
N LEU A 84 -11.19 -1.01 10.85
CA LEU A 84 -11.94 -2.25 10.88
C LEU A 84 -12.11 -2.84 9.47
N ALA A 85 -11.81 -4.13 9.33
CA ALA A 85 -12.31 -4.98 8.27
C ALA A 85 -13.33 -5.96 8.87
N VAL A 86 -14.52 -6.09 8.29
CA VAL A 86 -15.56 -6.99 8.78
C VAL A 86 -16.31 -7.62 7.63
N SER A 87 -16.62 -8.91 7.72
CA SER A 87 -17.45 -9.60 6.73
C SER A 87 -18.94 -9.53 7.11
N ASP A 88 -19.79 -9.47 6.10
CA ASP A 88 -21.25 -9.45 6.27
C ASP A 88 -21.76 -10.67 7.06
N GLY A 89 -21.12 -11.83 6.85
CA GLY A 89 -21.43 -13.06 7.58
C GLY A 89 -21.24 -12.89 9.08
N PHE A 90 -20.19 -12.20 9.51
CA PHE A 90 -19.91 -11.95 10.93
C PHE A 90 -20.97 -11.06 11.57
N VAL A 91 -21.36 -9.98 10.90
CA VAL A 91 -22.44 -9.08 11.36
C VAL A 91 -23.75 -9.84 11.52
N ARG A 92 -24.12 -10.67 10.54
CA ARG A 92 -25.32 -11.53 10.59
C ARG A 92 -25.23 -12.60 11.66
N LEU A 93 -24.05 -13.16 11.93
CA LEU A 93 -23.88 -14.20 12.94
C LEU A 93 -24.10 -13.67 14.36
N LEU A 94 -23.61 -12.45 14.63
CA LEU A 94 -23.82 -11.74 15.89
C LEU A 94 -25.28 -11.30 16.08
N GLY A 95 -26.05 -11.18 14.99
CA GLY A 95 -27.36 -10.54 15.01
C GLY A 95 -27.27 -9.03 15.22
N ALA A 96 -26.12 -8.43 14.91
CA ALA A 96 -25.89 -7.00 14.97
C ALA A 96 -26.46 -6.32 13.71
N GLY A 97 -26.91 -5.06 13.83
CA GLY A 97 -27.27 -4.26 12.65
C GLY A 97 -26.04 -3.76 11.88
N THR A 98 -24.97 -3.45 12.60
CA THR A 98 -23.67 -3.05 12.05
C THR A 98 -22.59 -3.30 13.11
N VAL A 99 -21.34 -3.46 12.68
CA VAL A 99 -20.17 -3.56 13.56
C VAL A 99 -19.16 -2.53 13.08
N ARG A 100 -18.79 -1.58 13.94
CA ARG A 100 -17.77 -0.55 13.68
C ARG A 100 -16.69 -0.55 14.74
N THR A 101 -17.04 -0.99 15.94
CA THR A 101 -16.21 -0.98 17.14
C THR A 101 -16.29 -2.32 17.85
N LEU A 102 -15.35 -2.58 18.77
CA LEU A 102 -15.44 -3.75 19.64
C LEU A 102 -16.69 -3.68 20.52
N GLU A 103 -17.07 -2.48 20.95
CA GLU A 103 -18.27 -2.21 21.73
C GLU A 103 -19.55 -2.70 21.03
N ASP A 104 -19.65 -2.56 19.70
CA ASP A 104 -20.81 -3.06 18.95
C ASP A 104 -20.94 -4.60 19.05
N ILE A 105 -19.80 -5.29 19.07
CA ILE A 105 -19.75 -6.74 19.27
C ILE A 105 -20.11 -7.06 20.72
N GLU A 106 -19.53 -6.36 21.69
CA GLU A 106 -19.83 -6.53 23.11
C GLU A 106 -21.34 -6.35 23.42
N LEU A 107 -21.98 -5.37 22.81
CA LEU A 107 -23.42 -5.11 22.95
C LEU A 107 -24.29 -6.22 22.32
N SER A 108 -23.74 -6.98 21.38
CA SER A 108 -24.42 -8.10 20.73
C SER A 108 -24.31 -9.40 21.53
N LEU A 109 -23.56 -9.40 22.64
CA LEU A 109 -23.32 -10.57 23.49
C LEU A 109 -23.96 -10.41 24.87
N VAL A 110 -24.20 -11.52 25.56
CA VAL A 110 -24.59 -11.47 26.97
C VAL A 110 -23.49 -10.83 27.82
N LYS A 111 -23.86 -10.09 28.86
CA LYS A 111 -22.95 -9.24 29.65
C LYS A 111 -21.70 -9.97 30.18
N GLN A 112 -21.83 -11.25 30.54
CA GLN A 112 -20.69 -12.04 31.01
C GLN A 112 -19.70 -12.32 29.87
N ASP A 113 -20.21 -12.73 28.72
CA ASP A 113 -19.39 -13.14 27.57
C ASP A 113 -18.78 -11.92 26.86
N ALA A 114 -19.47 -10.77 26.89
CA ALA A 114 -18.92 -9.48 26.42
C ALA A 114 -17.65 -9.07 27.20
N LYS A 115 -17.67 -9.21 28.54
CA LYS A 115 -16.49 -8.94 29.38
C LYS A 115 -15.35 -9.90 29.08
N GLU A 116 -15.67 -11.16 28.84
CA GLU A 116 -14.67 -12.17 28.50
C GLU A 116 -14.04 -11.87 27.14
N LEU A 117 -14.84 -11.53 26.12
CA LEU A 117 -14.35 -11.09 24.82
C LEU A 117 -13.41 -9.89 24.95
N ARG A 118 -13.83 -8.83 25.65
CA ARG A 118 -12.99 -7.65 25.90
C ARG A 118 -11.63 -8.04 26.50
N ARG A 119 -11.67 -8.88 27.52
CA ARG A 119 -10.48 -9.33 28.25
C ARG A 119 -9.51 -10.06 27.34
N VAL A 120 -9.98 -11.00 26.53
CA VAL A 120 -9.10 -11.77 25.63
C VAL A 120 -8.64 -10.94 24.43
N PHE A 121 -9.49 -10.07 23.90
CA PHE A 121 -9.14 -9.16 22.82
C PHE A 121 -8.06 -8.15 23.23
N LEU A 122 -8.09 -7.64 24.47
CA LEU A 122 -7.03 -6.78 24.98
C LEU A 122 -5.68 -7.50 25.07
N ARG A 123 -5.64 -8.78 25.44
CA ARG A 123 -4.39 -9.58 25.43
C ARG A 123 -3.90 -9.84 24.01
N LEU A 124 -4.82 -10.06 23.07
CA LEU A 124 -4.47 -10.11 21.65
C LEU A 124 -3.85 -8.79 21.17
N ARG A 125 -4.48 -7.65 21.48
CA ARG A 125 -3.99 -6.31 21.08
C ARG A 125 -2.66 -5.94 21.72
N ASN A 126 -2.48 -6.22 23.01
CA ASN A 126 -1.28 -5.81 23.73
C ASN A 126 -0.12 -6.78 23.50
N ASP A 127 -0.40 -8.07 23.65
CA ASP A 127 0.64 -9.09 23.77
C ASP A 127 0.72 -9.99 22.53
N GLY A 128 -0.27 -9.91 21.62
CA GLY A 128 -0.39 -10.82 20.48
C GLY A 128 -0.85 -12.21 20.88
N GLU A 129 -1.40 -12.38 22.09
CA GLU A 129 -1.83 -13.68 22.61
C GLU A 129 -3.08 -14.17 21.84
N PRO A 130 -3.01 -15.31 21.13
CA PRO A 130 -4.18 -15.87 20.46
C PRO A 130 -5.21 -16.35 21.48
N PHE A 131 -6.48 -16.32 21.12
CA PHE A 131 -7.54 -16.81 21.98
C PHE A 131 -8.55 -17.67 21.24
N ASN A 132 -9.30 -18.41 22.04
CA ASN A 132 -10.43 -19.22 21.60
C ASN A 132 -11.45 -19.23 22.75
N ILE A 133 -12.63 -18.68 22.51
CA ILE A 133 -13.70 -18.58 23.49
C ILE A 133 -15.05 -18.95 22.89
N THR A 134 -15.96 -19.40 23.74
CA THR A 134 -17.36 -19.61 23.37
C THR A 134 -18.21 -18.53 24.00
N VAL A 135 -19.03 -17.84 23.20
CA VAL A 135 -19.86 -16.71 23.64
C VAL A 135 -21.32 -16.92 23.25
N ARG A 136 -22.23 -16.26 23.97
CA ARG A 136 -23.66 -16.23 23.67
C ARG A 136 -24.10 -14.85 23.21
N THR A 137 -24.90 -14.82 22.15
CA THR A 137 -25.55 -13.59 21.68
C THR A 137 -26.60 -13.11 22.67
N ALA A 138 -26.76 -11.79 22.80
CA ALA A 138 -27.79 -11.16 23.62
C ALA A 138 -29.18 -11.27 22.97
N SER A 139 -29.25 -11.13 21.65
CA SER A 139 -30.50 -11.27 20.91
C SER A 139 -30.90 -12.74 20.83
N ALA A 140 -32.16 -13.00 21.17
CA ALA A 140 -32.76 -14.30 20.99
C ALA A 140 -33.15 -14.50 19.52
N LEU A 141 -32.94 -15.70 19.01
CA LEU A 141 -33.52 -16.19 17.77
C LEU A 141 -35.05 -16.11 17.83
N PRO A 142 -35.76 -16.20 16.69
CA PRO A 142 -37.23 -16.20 16.65
C PRO A 142 -37.88 -17.28 17.53
N ASP A 143 -37.16 -18.35 17.87
CA ASP A 143 -37.59 -19.43 18.77
C ASP A 143 -37.27 -19.18 20.26
N GLY A 144 -36.80 -17.97 20.61
CA GLY A 144 -36.49 -17.55 21.97
C GLY A 144 -35.13 -18.01 22.50
N LYS A 145 -34.31 -18.68 21.70
CA LYS A 145 -32.97 -19.16 22.13
C LYS A 145 -31.87 -18.17 21.80
N THR A 146 -30.86 -18.05 22.65
CA THR A 146 -29.63 -17.33 22.32
C THR A 146 -28.73 -18.19 21.45
N ARG A 147 -28.00 -17.59 20.51
CA ARG A 147 -27.03 -18.32 19.69
C ARG A 147 -25.72 -18.47 20.46
N LEU A 148 -25.14 -19.67 20.40
CA LEU A 148 -23.79 -19.94 20.89
C LEU A 148 -22.81 -19.80 19.72
N LEU A 149 -21.77 -19.01 19.88
CA LEU A 149 -20.75 -18.75 18.88
C LEU A 149 -19.38 -19.19 19.40
N TRP A 150 -18.60 -19.79 18.51
CA TRP A 150 -17.20 -20.10 18.75
C TRP A 150 -16.35 -19.00 18.10
N LEU A 151 -15.60 -18.26 18.91
CA LEU A 151 -14.76 -17.16 18.44
C LEU A 151 -13.30 -17.49 18.69
N SER A 152 -12.49 -17.38 17.65
CA SER A 152 -11.04 -17.46 17.72
C SER A 152 -10.44 -16.14 17.26
N GLY A 153 -9.36 -15.72 17.92
CA GLY A 153 -8.62 -14.54 17.49
C GLY A 153 -7.11 -14.78 17.44
N ARG A 154 -6.44 -14.17 16.46
CA ARG A 154 -4.99 -14.24 16.27
C ARG A 154 -4.45 -13.02 15.54
N ARG A 155 -3.22 -12.65 15.90
CA ARG A 155 -2.45 -11.60 15.23
C ARG A 155 -1.80 -12.13 13.95
N GLY A 156 -2.25 -11.64 12.80
CA GLY A 156 -1.57 -11.77 11.53
C GLY A 156 -0.47 -10.71 11.39
N ARG A 157 0.62 -11.04 10.69
CA ARG A 157 1.68 -10.08 10.34
C ARG A 157 1.90 -10.10 8.83
N ALA A 158 2.10 -8.93 8.25
CA ALA A 158 2.58 -8.81 6.89
C ALA A 158 3.96 -9.47 6.76
N TYR A 159 4.28 -10.00 5.58
CA TYR A 159 5.54 -10.72 5.33
C TYR A 159 6.79 -9.88 5.67
N HIS A 160 6.72 -8.56 5.51
CA HIS A 160 7.80 -7.62 5.86
C HIS A 160 7.70 -7.03 7.27
N GLY A 161 6.73 -7.46 8.10
CA GLY A 161 6.63 -7.11 9.51
C GLY A 161 6.16 -5.69 9.84
N GLU A 162 5.99 -4.81 8.85
CA GLU A 162 5.61 -3.41 9.07
C GLU A 162 4.13 -3.20 9.41
N SER A 163 3.28 -4.19 9.14
CA SER A 163 1.84 -4.14 9.43
C SER A 163 1.37 -5.44 10.08
N HIS A 164 0.38 -5.32 10.97
CA HIS A 164 -0.31 -6.45 11.58
C HIS A 164 -1.82 -6.21 11.58
N PHE A 165 -2.56 -7.32 11.62
CA PHE A 165 -4.00 -7.35 11.81
C PHE A 165 -4.31 -8.24 13.01
N ASP A 166 -5.19 -7.77 13.87
CA ASP A 166 -5.78 -8.58 14.93
C ASP A 166 -7.16 -9.01 14.46
N VAL A 167 -7.29 -10.28 14.07
CA VAL A 167 -8.51 -10.92 13.54
C VAL A 167 -9.08 -11.82 14.62
#